data_AF-X5UNY4-F1
#
_entry.id   AF-X5UNY4-F1
#
_cell.length_a   1.000
_cell.length_b   1.000
_cell.length_c   1.000
_cell.angle_alpha   90.00
_cell.angle_beta   90.00
_cell.angle_gamma   90.00
#
_symmetry.space_group_name_H-M   'P 1'
#
loop_
_entity.id
_entity.type
_entity.pdbx_description
1 polymer ?
#
loop_
_entity_poly.entity_id
_entity_poly.type
_entity_poly.pdbx_seq_one_letter_code
_entity_poly.pdbx_strand_id
1 'polypeptide(L)'
;MNERWKTVILVLAFALAAAGCAGPNTHDLLNETTVSVPASDIAATHEIFVATTRKQATKDPRQVFDGDRSLTTSYARVDVTVPKVHQVGAIERAKGSANSNPAKQFTATDVVHYGDASQFAKAVGANITMNGDRALVFVHGFNNGFDDGVYRLTQIAHDTEYPGTPILFSWASSGKTTGYIYDKDSANAARDDLEATLRMLAKTKVKSIDIIAHSMGTWVTMEALRQLAITGDRDLDGKLGRVVLASPDIDVDVFKKQMIRYGKPDRPFVILLSADDRALRLSSLLSGDKPRVGDYGNAADIASYGVVVADLSQIKGGDRLNHAKFADNPFLVQLLGNRLRAPAGLASDEPTQGQIDNLGRGLGKAVGSVAEIIITTPFKVLTIATGG
;
A
#
# COMPACT_ATOMS: atom_id res chain seq x y z
N MET A 1 -14.96 20.52 -48.58
CA MET A 1 -14.32 20.93 -47.30
C MET A 1 -12.84 20.59 -47.42
N ASN A 2 -11.95 21.60 -47.43
CA ASN A 2 -10.51 21.40 -47.64
C ASN A 2 -9.91 20.45 -46.58
N GLU A 3 -8.97 19.59 -46.97
CA GLU A 3 -8.30 18.63 -46.07
C GLU A 3 -7.72 19.28 -44.81
N ARG A 4 -7.23 20.53 -44.92
CA ARG A 4 -6.78 21.33 -43.77
C ARG A 4 -7.86 21.59 -42.71
N TRP A 5 -9.12 21.73 -43.11
CA TRP A 5 -10.23 21.93 -42.18
C TRP A 5 -10.65 20.63 -41.49
N LYS A 6 -10.51 19.48 -42.16
CA LYS A 6 -10.76 18.17 -41.54
C LYS A 6 -9.72 17.87 -40.45
N THR A 7 -8.44 18.18 -40.70
CA THR A 7 -7.37 18.01 -39.71
C THR A 7 -7.57 18.90 -38.49
N VAL A 8 -7.95 20.17 -38.68
CA VAL A 8 -8.20 21.12 -37.57
C VAL A 8 -9.40 20.68 -36.73
N ILE A 9 -10.48 20.21 -37.36
CA ILE A 9 -11.67 19.70 -36.66
C ILE A 9 -11.34 18.42 -35.88
N LEU A 10 -10.54 17.50 -36.45
CA LEU A 10 -10.08 16.29 -35.76
C LEU A 10 -9.19 16.60 -34.55
N VAL A 11 -8.27 17.55 -34.67
CA VAL A 11 -7.41 17.97 -33.54
C VAL A 11 -8.21 18.68 -32.45
N LEU A 12 -9.16 19.54 -32.81
CA LEU A 12 -10.06 20.19 -31.84
C LEU A 12 -11.00 19.19 -31.16
N ALA A 13 -11.54 18.21 -31.90
CA ALA A 13 -12.37 17.15 -31.34
C ALA A 13 -11.58 16.23 -30.40
N PHE A 14 -10.31 15.95 -30.70
CA PHE A 14 -9.42 15.18 -29.82
C PHE A 14 -9.04 15.97 -28.56
N ALA A 15 -8.81 17.28 -28.68
CA ALA A 15 -8.54 18.18 -27.55
C ALA A 15 -9.77 18.35 -26.63
N LEU A 16 -10.97 18.45 -27.20
CA LEU A 16 -12.24 18.51 -26.45
C LEU A 16 -12.60 17.17 -25.80
N ALA A 17 -12.29 16.04 -26.45
CA ALA A 17 -12.45 14.71 -25.85
C ALA A 17 -11.45 14.45 -24.71
N ALA A 18 -10.25 15.04 -24.76
CA ALA A 18 -9.27 14.98 -23.68
C ALA A 18 -9.64 15.88 -22.48
N ALA A 19 -10.34 17.00 -22.72
CA ALA A 19 -10.81 17.90 -21.66
C ALA A 19 -12.06 17.38 -20.92
N GLY A 20 -12.90 16.54 -21.57
CA GLY A 20 -14.17 16.06 -21.02
C GLY A 20 -14.08 14.89 -20.02
N CYS A 21 -12.91 14.29 -19.83
CA CYS A 21 -12.72 13.12 -18.95
C CYS A 21 -11.92 13.42 -17.67
N ALA A 22 -11.49 14.68 -17.47
CA ALA A 22 -10.84 15.12 -16.25
C ALA A 22 -11.86 15.80 -15.33
N GLY A 23 -12.80 15.03 -14.78
CA GLY A 23 -13.46 15.47 -13.55
C GLY A 23 -12.38 15.72 -12.49
N PRO A 24 -12.53 16.72 -11.61
CA PRO A 24 -11.53 16.94 -10.57
C PRO A 24 -11.51 15.69 -9.68
N ASN A 25 -10.44 14.90 -9.77
CA ASN A 25 -10.11 13.92 -8.76
C ASN A 25 -9.72 14.74 -7.53
N THR A 26 -10.72 15.12 -6.74
CA THR A 26 -10.51 15.84 -5.49
C THR A 26 -9.98 14.82 -4.48
N HIS A 27 -8.75 15.02 -4.02
CA HIS A 27 -8.11 14.20 -2.97
C HIS A 27 -8.56 14.65 -1.57
N ASP A 28 -9.85 14.95 -1.44
CA ASP A 28 -10.44 15.45 -0.21
C ASP A 28 -10.57 14.29 0.79
N LEU A 29 -9.93 14.45 1.94
CA LEU A 29 -10.09 13.51 3.04
C LEU A 29 -11.30 13.85 3.90
N LEU A 30 -11.51 15.16 4.15
CA LEU A 30 -12.54 15.67 5.05
C LEU A 30 -13.78 16.15 4.30
N ASN A 31 -14.93 15.89 4.89
CA ASN A 31 -16.19 16.46 4.43
C ASN A 31 -16.22 17.99 4.61
N GLU A 32 -16.94 18.68 3.74
CA GLU A 32 -17.31 20.09 3.93
C GLU A 32 -18.30 20.26 5.09
N THR A 33 -19.20 19.29 5.26
CA THR A 33 -20.17 19.29 6.35
C THR A 33 -20.26 17.91 6.99
N THR A 34 -20.39 17.88 8.31
CA THR A 34 -20.53 16.63 9.06
C THR A 34 -21.82 15.92 8.68
N VAL A 35 -21.71 14.65 8.29
CA VAL A 35 -22.86 13.78 8.00
C VAL A 35 -23.05 12.85 9.20
N SER A 36 -24.10 13.10 9.99
CA SER A 36 -24.44 12.25 11.14
C SER A 36 -25.22 11.02 10.69
N VAL A 37 -24.85 9.86 11.20
CA VAL A 37 -25.54 8.58 10.99
C VAL A 37 -25.66 7.81 12.31
N PRO A 38 -26.63 6.90 12.44
CA PRO A 38 -26.71 6.01 13.60
C PRO A 38 -25.42 5.21 13.82
N ALA A 39 -24.99 5.06 15.07
CA ALA A 39 -23.82 4.24 15.42
C ALA A 39 -23.98 2.77 14.99
N SER A 40 -25.23 2.28 14.86
CA SER A 40 -25.55 0.94 14.35
C SER A 40 -25.15 0.69 12.90
N ASP A 41 -24.86 1.76 12.15
CA ASP A 41 -24.46 1.70 10.74
C ASP A 41 -22.94 1.70 10.56
N ILE A 42 -22.17 1.83 11.66
CA ILE A 42 -20.72 1.81 11.66
C ILE A 42 -20.24 0.43 12.13
N ALA A 43 -19.41 -0.23 11.34
CA ALA A 43 -18.80 -1.51 11.70
C ALA A 43 -17.63 -1.33 12.67
N ALA A 44 -16.77 -0.34 12.41
CA ALA A 44 -15.57 -0.08 13.19
C ALA A 44 -15.09 1.36 12.99
N THR A 45 -14.26 1.83 13.91
CA THR A 45 -13.45 3.04 13.77
C THR A 45 -11.99 2.67 13.97
N HIS A 46 -11.12 3.11 13.07
CA HIS A 46 -9.68 2.89 13.14
C HIS A 46 -8.93 4.20 13.34
N GLU A 47 -7.95 4.19 14.22
CA GLU A 47 -7.00 5.28 14.41
C GLU A 47 -5.79 5.06 13.50
N ILE A 48 -5.68 5.82 12.42
CA ILE A 48 -4.56 5.73 11.48
C ILE A 48 -3.48 6.73 11.86
N PHE A 49 -2.37 6.26 12.41
CA PHE A 49 -1.22 7.11 12.69
C PHE A 49 -0.46 7.40 11.40
N VAL A 50 -0.01 8.63 11.20
CA VAL A 50 0.58 9.08 9.94
C VAL A 50 1.91 9.77 10.19
N ALA A 51 2.96 9.30 9.51
CA ALA A 51 4.17 10.05 9.25
C ALA A 51 4.20 10.43 7.76
N THR A 52 4.34 11.72 7.44
CA THR A 52 4.20 12.21 6.06
C THR A 52 5.27 13.19 5.66
N THR A 53 5.76 13.08 4.43
CA THR A 53 6.68 14.05 3.81
C THR A 53 5.94 15.05 2.91
N ARG A 54 4.61 15.08 2.97
CA ARG A 54 3.76 16.06 2.30
C ARG A 54 3.74 17.39 3.07
N LYS A 55 3.57 18.50 2.36
CA LYS A 55 3.21 19.77 2.99
C LYS A 55 1.76 19.71 3.48
N GLN A 56 1.48 20.48 4.53
CA GLN A 56 0.11 20.72 4.96
C GLN A 56 -0.64 21.49 3.87
N ALA A 57 -1.85 21.02 3.54
CA ALA A 57 -2.66 21.62 2.50
C ALA A 57 -3.20 22.98 2.99
N THR A 58 -2.72 24.07 2.40
CA THR A 58 -3.16 25.43 2.74
C THR A 58 -4.20 25.97 1.77
N LYS A 59 -4.19 25.50 0.51
CA LYS A 59 -5.13 25.93 -0.54
C LYS A 59 -6.46 25.19 -0.45
N ASP A 60 -6.42 23.91 -0.10
CA ASP A 60 -7.59 23.07 0.08
C ASP A 60 -7.44 22.29 1.40
N PRO A 61 -7.84 22.89 2.53
CA PRO A 61 -7.63 22.29 3.85
C PRO A 61 -8.28 20.92 4.04
N ARG A 62 -9.28 20.55 3.22
CA ARG A 62 -9.95 19.24 3.28
C ARG A 62 -9.04 18.09 2.84
N GLN A 63 -7.98 18.38 2.09
CA GLN A 63 -6.95 17.40 1.76
C GLN A 63 -6.06 17.06 2.96
N VAL A 64 -6.00 17.94 3.97
CA VAL A 64 -5.11 17.89 5.15
C VAL A 64 -3.63 18.04 4.78
N PHE A 65 -3.13 17.17 3.91
CA PHE A 65 -1.80 17.23 3.31
C PHE A 65 -1.90 17.16 1.79
N ASP A 66 -1.10 17.97 1.10
CA ASP A 66 -1.16 18.07 -0.37
C ASP A 66 -0.12 17.16 -1.07
N GLY A 67 0.06 17.36 -2.37
CA GLY A 67 1.04 16.63 -3.17
C GLY A 67 2.46 17.18 -3.12
N ASP A 68 2.71 18.31 -2.45
CA ASP A 68 4.00 18.97 -2.45
C ASP A 68 4.93 18.40 -1.37
N ARG A 69 6.24 18.33 -1.67
CA ARG A 69 7.27 17.87 -0.73
C ARG A 69 7.48 18.86 0.41
N SER A 70 7.47 18.34 1.63
CA SER A 70 8.07 18.96 2.81
C SER A 70 9.54 18.54 2.92
N LEU A 71 10.39 19.40 3.49
CA LEU A 71 11.78 19.06 3.84
C LEU A 71 11.88 18.36 5.20
N THR A 72 10.77 18.28 5.93
CA THR A 72 10.67 17.64 7.25
C THR A 72 9.43 16.75 7.32
N THR A 73 9.52 15.67 8.07
CA THR A 73 8.37 14.81 8.36
C THR A 73 7.34 15.54 9.22
N SER A 74 6.07 15.50 8.83
CA SER A 74 4.93 15.92 9.64
C SER A 74 4.20 14.70 10.19
N TYR A 75 3.50 14.86 11.31
CA TYR A 75 2.85 13.77 12.01
C TYR A 75 1.38 14.07 12.30
N ALA A 76 0.53 13.07 12.11
CA ALA A 76 -0.90 13.17 12.41
C ALA A 76 -1.49 11.82 12.85
N ARG A 77 -2.73 11.85 13.33
CA ARG A 77 -3.62 10.70 13.46
C ARG A 77 -4.92 11.04 12.75
N VAL A 78 -5.45 10.13 11.94
CA VAL A 78 -6.76 10.26 11.30
C VAL A 78 -7.68 9.18 11.83
N ASP A 79 -8.84 9.57 12.36
CA ASP A 79 -9.84 8.61 12.80
C ASP A 79 -10.78 8.34 11.63
N VAL A 80 -10.91 7.08 11.23
CA VAL A 80 -11.67 6.67 10.04
C VAL A 80 -12.73 5.64 10.40
N THR A 81 -13.97 5.92 10.02
CA THR A 81 -15.09 4.99 10.17
C THR A 81 -15.19 4.04 8.98
N VAL A 82 -15.56 2.79 9.25
CA VAL A 82 -15.88 1.76 8.24
C VAL A 82 -17.38 1.48 8.29
N PRO A 83 -18.10 1.58 7.16
CA PRO A 83 -19.55 1.36 7.14
C PRO A 83 -19.88 -0.12 7.34
N LYS A 84 -21.03 -0.41 7.98
CA LYS A 84 -21.52 -1.79 8.16
C LYS A 84 -21.79 -2.54 6.85
N VAL A 85 -22.00 -1.81 5.76
CA VAL A 85 -22.21 -2.37 4.41
C VAL A 85 -20.91 -2.68 3.66
N HIS A 86 -19.75 -2.46 4.31
CA HIS A 86 -18.45 -2.66 3.69
C HIS A 86 -18.26 -4.09 3.16
N GLN A 87 -17.63 -4.20 1.99
CA GLN A 87 -17.23 -5.47 1.39
C GLN A 87 -15.71 -5.58 1.37
N VAL A 88 -15.19 -6.73 1.83
CA VAL A 88 -13.75 -7.02 1.83
C VAL A 88 -13.13 -6.71 0.46
N GLY A 89 -12.05 -5.94 0.48
CA GLY A 89 -11.31 -5.51 -0.70
C GLY A 89 -11.86 -4.29 -1.42
N ALA A 90 -13.05 -3.79 -1.04
CA ALA A 90 -13.59 -2.54 -1.58
C ALA A 90 -13.09 -1.33 -0.78
N ILE A 91 -13.05 -0.16 -1.40
CA ILE A 91 -12.96 1.11 -0.67
C ILE A 91 -14.15 1.94 -1.11
N GLU A 92 -15.22 1.93 -0.32
CA GLU A 92 -16.41 2.71 -0.60
C GLU A 92 -16.13 4.20 -0.36
N ARG A 93 -16.01 4.96 -1.45
CA ARG A 93 -15.72 6.41 -1.43
C ARG A 93 -16.83 7.25 -1.98
N ALA A 94 -16.89 8.50 -1.52
CA ALA A 94 -17.63 9.55 -2.22
C ALA A 94 -17.04 9.80 -3.61
N LYS A 95 -17.89 10.23 -4.54
CA LYS A 95 -17.48 10.57 -5.91
C LYS A 95 -17.39 12.09 -6.02
N GLY A 96 -16.29 12.58 -6.61
CA GLY A 96 -16.04 14.02 -6.72
C GLY A 96 -15.96 14.67 -5.34
N SER A 97 -16.47 15.89 -5.23
CA SER A 97 -16.43 16.70 -4.00
C SER A 97 -17.61 16.45 -3.04
N ALA A 98 -18.37 15.37 -3.24
CA ALA A 98 -19.50 15.06 -2.37
C ALA A 98 -19.02 14.68 -0.96
N ASN A 99 -19.76 15.08 0.07
CA ASN A 99 -19.51 14.62 1.43
C ASN A 99 -19.67 13.09 1.52
N SER A 100 -18.71 12.43 2.16
CA SER A 100 -18.79 11.01 2.50
C SER A 100 -19.89 10.76 3.53
N ASN A 101 -20.67 9.70 3.30
CA ASN A 101 -21.69 9.23 4.23
C ASN A 101 -21.15 8.03 5.03
N PRO A 102 -20.90 8.17 6.35
CA PRO A 102 -20.30 7.10 7.15
C PRO A 102 -21.09 5.78 7.20
N ALA A 103 -22.39 5.79 6.89
CA ALA A 103 -23.20 4.56 6.80
C ALA A 103 -22.97 3.78 5.49
N LYS A 104 -22.31 4.39 4.50
CA LYS A 104 -22.11 3.82 3.16
C LYS A 104 -20.66 3.82 2.69
N GLN A 105 -19.81 4.69 3.27
CA GLN A 105 -18.49 5.01 2.79
C GLN A 105 -17.51 5.14 3.94
N PHE A 106 -16.25 4.82 3.66
CA PHE A 106 -15.15 5.13 4.55
C PHE A 106 -15.12 6.65 4.74
N THR A 107 -15.14 7.10 5.98
CA THR A 107 -15.21 8.53 6.28
C THR A 107 -14.24 8.89 7.38
N ALA A 108 -13.31 9.79 7.08
CA ALA A 108 -12.47 10.43 8.09
C ALA A 108 -13.33 11.36 8.95
N THR A 109 -13.30 11.16 10.26
CA THR A 109 -14.13 11.88 11.24
C THR A 109 -13.34 12.89 12.07
N ASP A 110 -12.04 12.66 12.26
CA ASP A 110 -11.17 13.54 13.03
C ASP A 110 -9.72 13.48 12.53
N VAL A 111 -8.99 14.58 12.71
CA VAL A 111 -7.55 14.68 12.41
C VAL A 111 -6.84 15.39 13.54
N VAL A 112 -5.92 14.68 14.19
CA VAL A 112 -5.06 15.23 15.24
C VAL A 112 -3.68 15.42 14.68
N HIS A 113 -3.18 16.66 14.68
CA HIS A 113 -1.78 16.96 14.32
C HIS A 113 -0.88 16.86 15.55
N TYR A 114 0.30 16.25 15.37
CA TYR A 114 1.34 16.23 16.40
C TYR A 114 2.43 17.23 16.03
N GLY A 115 2.89 18.02 17.01
CA GLY A 115 3.86 19.09 16.76
C GLY A 115 5.25 18.59 16.40
N ASP A 116 5.60 17.37 16.83
CA ASP A 116 6.92 16.78 16.62
C ASP A 116 6.89 15.24 16.73
N ALA A 117 8.03 14.63 16.39
CA ALA A 117 8.22 13.18 16.45
C ALA A 117 8.08 12.59 17.86
N SER A 118 8.39 13.34 18.92
CA SER A 118 8.30 12.86 20.31
C SER A 118 6.84 12.74 20.76
N GLN A 119 6.02 13.74 20.43
CA GLN A 119 4.57 13.70 20.67
C GLN A 119 3.91 12.56 19.90
N PHE A 120 4.27 12.39 18.63
CA PHE A 120 3.80 11.27 17.82
C PHE A 120 4.25 9.92 18.38
N ALA A 121 5.54 9.75 18.70
CA ALA A 121 6.09 8.52 19.30
C ALA A 121 5.39 8.13 20.59
N LYS A 122 5.06 9.12 21.44
CA LYS A 122 4.31 8.90 22.68
C LYS A 122 2.89 8.41 22.39
N ALA A 123 2.19 9.05 21.46
CA ALA A 123 0.81 8.69 21.11
C ALA A 123 0.73 7.31 20.44
N VAL A 124 1.56 7.06 19.42
CA VAL A 124 1.60 5.76 18.73
C VAL A 124 2.10 4.65 19.66
N GLY A 125 3.09 4.92 20.53
CA GLY A 125 3.57 3.95 21.50
C GLY A 125 2.53 3.57 22.55
N ALA A 126 1.68 4.51 22.96
CA ALA A 126 0.54 4.21 23.84
C ALA A 126 -0.49 3.32 23.12
N ASN A 127 -0.83 3.63 21.87
CA ASN A 127 -1.74 2.81 21.08
C ASN A 127 -1.19 1.40 20.82
N ILE A 128 0.11 1.27 20.49
CA ILE A 128 0.81 -0.02 20.32
C ILE A 128 0.69 -0.88 21.58
N THR A 129 0.86 -0.28 22.76
CA THR A 129 0.74 -1.01 24.04
C THR A 129 -0.69 -1.50 24.29
N MET A 130 -1.70 -0.74 23.86
CA MET A 130 -3.11 -1.13 23.98
C MET A 130 -3.52 -2.18 22.94
N ASN A 131 -2.88 -2.17 21.77
CA ASN A 131 -3.22 -3.00 20.62
C ASN A 131 -2.16 -4.10 20.38
N GLY A 132 -1.85 -4.89 21.40
CA GLY A 132 -1.11 -6.15 21.23
C GLY A 132 0.38 -6.01 20.91
N ASP A 133 0.99 -4.84 21.14
CA ASP A 133 2.43 -4.56 20.96
C ASP A 133 2.94 -4.71 19.52
N ARG A 134 2.07 -4.55 18.51
CA ARG A 134 2.40 -4.69 17.10
C ARG A 134 2.10 -3.41 16.32
N ALA A 135 2.86 -3.17 15.27
CA ALA A 135 2.64 -2.06 14.35
C ALA A 135 2.66 -2.57 12.90
N LEU A 136 1.69 -2.09 12.10
CA LEU A 136 1.68 -2.29 10.65
C LEU A 136 2.00 -0.96 9.98
N VAL A 137 3.15 -0.86 9.33
CA VAL A 137 3.53 0.28 8.50
C VAL A 137 3.10 0.01 7.05
N PHE A 138 2.23 0.87 6.51
CA PHE A 138 1.85 0.84 5.10
C PHE A 138 2.51 1.98 4.34
N VAL A 139 3.11 1.66 3.19
CA VAL A 139 3.75 2.62 2.28
C VAL A 139 3.03 2.59 0.93
N HIS A 140 2.31 3.67 0.60
CA HIS A 140 1.51 3.74 -0.63
C HIS A 140 2.38 3.88 -1.89
N GLY A 141 1.74 3.74 -3.06
CA GLY A 141 2.37 3.78 -4.38
C GLY A 141 2.31 5.14 -5.07
N PHE A 142 2.57 5.10 -6.38
CA PHE A 142 2.48 6.21 -7.33
C PHE A 142 1.03 6.68 -7.51
N ASN A 143 0.85 7.97 -7.83
CA ASN A 143 -0.47 8.56 -8.14
C ASN A 143 -1.47 8.36 -6.98
N ASN A 144 -1.01 8.64 -5.76
CA ASN A 144 -1.83 8.58 -4.55
C ASN A 144 -1.87 9.96 -3.89
N GLY A 145 -3.09 10.45 -3.62
CA GLY A 145 -3.31 11.54 -2.67
C GLY A 145 -3.11 11.09 -1.23
N PHE A 146 -3.23 12.04 -0.30
CA PHE A 146 -3.16 11.73 1.13
C PHE A 146 -4.30 10.78 1.56
N ASP A 147 -5.50 11.03 1.05
CA ASP A 147 -6.71 10.24 1.29
C ASP A 147 -6.59 8.79 0.81
N ASP A 148 -5.90 8.56 -0.32
CA ASP A 148 -5.57 7.23 -0.85
C ASP A 148 -4.83 6.36 0.14
N GLY A 149 -3.76 6.87 0.74
CA GLY A 149 -3.02 6.14 1.76
C GLY A 149 -3.87 5.83 3.00
N VAL A 150 -4.62 6.82 3.48
CA VAL A 150 -5.44 6.70 4.70
C VAL A 150 -6.53 5.65 4.54
N TYR A 151 -7.33 5.76 3.48
CA TYR A 151 -8.44 4.83 3.26
C TYR A 151 -7.93 3.42 2.90
N ARG A 152 -6.83 3.30 2.14
CA ARG A 152 -6.24 1.99 1.84
C ARG A 152 -5.72 1.28 3.08
N LEU A 153 -5.01 1.97 3.96
CA LEU A 153 -4.54 1.36 5.21
C LEU A 153 -5.72 1.02 6.14
N THR A 154 -6.74 1.87 6.21
CA THR A 154 -7.97 1.55 6.97
C THR A 154 -8.59 0.25 6.47
N GLN A 155 -8.73 0.09 5.15
CA GLN A 155 -9.27 -1.11 4.53
C GLN A 155 -8.40 -2.34 4.80
N ILE A 156 -7.08 -2.23 4.63
CA ILE A 156 -6.16 -3.33 4.95
C ILE A 156 -6.29 -3.73 6.42
N ALA A 157 -6.24 -2.77 7.36
CA ALA A 157 -6.32 -3.05 8.79
C ALA A 157 -7.64 -3.71 9.19
N HIS A 158 -8.76 -3.21 8.64
CA HIS A 158 -10.09 -3.77 8.87
C HIS A 158 -10.22 -5.18 8.30
N ASP A 159 -9.94 -5.36 7.01
CA ASP A 159 -10.20 -6.62 6.32
C ASP A 159 -9.26 -7.75 6.72
N THR A 160 -8.04 -7.40 7.12
CA THR A 160 -7.07 -8.36 7.63
C THR A 160 -7.23 -8.61 9.13
N GLU A 161 -8.17 -7.91 9.79
CA GLU A 161 -8.34 -7.90 11.24
C GLU A 161 -6.98 -7.77 11.95
N TYR A 162 -6.16 -6.80 11.51
CA TYR A 162 -4.79 -6.68 11.97
C TYR A 162 -4.75 -6.43 13.49
N PRO A 163 -4.06 -7.26 14.30
CA PRO A 163 -4.08 -7.16 15.75
C PRO A 163 -2.98 -6.21 16.23
N GLY A 164 -2.99 -4.96 15.75
CA GLY A 164 -1.95 -3.99 16.02
C GLY A 164 -2.28 -2.59 15.53
N THR A 165 -1.36 -1.66 15.76
CA THR A 165 -1.51 -0.25 15.39
C THR A 165 -1.23 -0.03 13.90
N PRO A 166 -2.19 0.46 13.10
CA PRO A 166 -1.95 0.82 11.70
C PRO A 166 -1.25 2.19 11.61
N ILE A 167 -0.17 2.23 10.83
CA ILE A 167 0.68 3.40 10.63
C ILE A 167 0.87 3.62 9.12
N LEU A 168 0.43 4.76 8.61
CA LEU A 168 0.67 5.18 7.24
C LEU A 168 1.98 5.96 7.16
N PHE A 169 2.89 5.51 6.31
CA PHE A 169 3.95 6.37 5.81
C PHE A 169 3.53 6.95 4.45
N SER A 170 3.22 8.24 4.44
CA SER A 170 2.68 8.95 3.28
C SER A 170 3.74 9.87 2.66
N TRP A 171 4.31 9.48 1.53
CA TRP A 171 5.28 10.32 0.82
C TRP A 171 4.58 11.24 -0.19
N ALA A 172 5.23 12.34 -0.57
CA ALA A 172 4.66 13.37 -1.43
C ALA A 172 4.48 12.96 -2.90
N SER A 173 3.58 12.01 -3.16
CA SER A 173 3.05 11.73 -4.49
C SER A 173 2.13 12.87 -4.92
N SER A 174 2.26 13.27 -6.17
CA SER A 174 1.46 14.33 -6.81
C SER A 174 -0.02 13.97 -6.99
N GLY A 175 -0.40 12.69 -6.80
CA GLY A 175 -1.76 12.21 -7.06
C GLY A 175 -2.14 12.26 -8.54
N LYS A 176 -1.17 12.32 -9.45
CA LYS A 176 -1.40 12.49 -10.90
C LYS A 176 -0.69 11.44 -11.73
N THR A 177 -1.41 10.87 -12.69
CA THR A 177 -0.87 9.87 -13.64
C THR A 177 0.23 10.43 -14.54
N THR A 178 0.24 11.75 -14.77
CA THR A 178 1.30 12.45 -15.51
C THR A 178 2.51 12.82 -14.63
N GLY A 179 2.41 12.63 -13.31
CA GLY A 179 3.41 13.03 -12.32
C GLY A 179 4.52 12.02 -12.06
N TYR A 180 4.69 10.98 -12.90
CA TYR A 180 5.58 9.84 -12.59
C TYR A 180 7.01 10.23 -12.22
N ILE A 181 7.65 11.16 -12.96
CA ILE A 181 9.02 11.62 -12.65
C ILE A 181 9.04 12.35 -11.31
N TYR A 182 8.07 13.22 -11.06
CA TYR A 182 7.94 13.92 -9.79
C TYR A 182 7.77 12.93 -8.64
N ASP A 183 6.89 11.95 -8.78
CA ASP A 183 6.65 10.93 -7.76
C ASP A 183 7.91 10.09 -7.50
N LYS A 184 8.66 9.73 -8.54
CA LYS A 184 9.94 9.02 -8.39
C LYS A 184 10.96 9.82 -7.58
N ASP A 185 11.09 11.11 -7.86
CA ASP A 185 11.99 12.00 -7.11
C ASP A 185 11.48 12.23 -5.67
N SER A 186 10.16 12.27 -5.46
CA SER A 186 9.55 12.35 -4.12
C SER A 186 9.79 11.08 -3.31
N ALA A 187 9.63 9.91 -3.93
CA ALA A 187 9.92 8.62 -3.32
C ALA A 187 11.40 8.52 -2.90
N ASN A 188 12.31 8.97 -3.77
CA ASN A 188 13.73 9.08 -3.44
C ASN A 188 13.97 10.01 -2.25
N ALA A 189 13.32 11.18 -2.20
CA ALA A 189 13.48 12.13 -1.12
C ALA A 189 12.99 11.59 0.24
N ALA A 190 11.96 10.74 0.24
CA ALA A 190 11.29 10.26 1.45
C ALA A 190 11.97 9.05 2.15
N ARG A 191 13.02 8.46 1.55
CA ARG A 191 13.65 7.23 2.09
C ARG A 191 14.23 7.41 3.50
N ASP A 192 14.80 8.58 3.78
CA ASP A 192 15.41 8.89 5.08
C ASP A 192 14.33 9.12 6.15
N ASP A 193 13.20 9.73 5.78
CA ASP A 193 12.04 9.91 6.65
C ASP A 193 11.39 8.57 7.03
N LEU A 194 11.33 7.61 6.11
CA LEU A 194 10.82 6.26 6.42
C LEU A 194 11.77 5.54 7.39
N GLU A 195 13.08 5.60 7.14
CA GLU A 195 14.08 5.05 8.08
C GLU A 195 13.90 5.66 9.48
N ALA A 196 13.83 6.99 9.56
CA ALA A 196 13.65 7.70 10.83
C ALA A 196 12.34 7.28 11.55
N THR A 197 11.26 7.10 10.77
CA THR A 197 9.97 6.61 11.29
C THR A 197 10.11 5.19 11.86
N LEU A 198 10.74 4.26 11.12
CA LEU A 198 10.94 2.89 11.58
C LEU A 198 11.80 2.83 12.86
N ARG A 199 12.87 3.61 12.94
CA ARG A 199 13.71 3.72 14.14
C ARG A 199 12.95 4.31 15.33
N MET A 200 12.10 5.30 15.08
CA MET A 200 11.25 5.89 16.12
C MET A 200 10.30 4.84 16.69
N LEU A 201 9.65 4.06 15.82
CA LEU A 201 8.78 2.96 16.24
C LEU A 201 9.55 1.91 17.03
N ALA A 202 10.74 1.53 16.58
CA ALA A 202 11.60 0.58 17.27
C ALA A 202 12.02 1.05 18.68
N LYS A 203 11.99 2.36 18.98
CA LYS A 203 12.23 2.89 20.33
C LYS A 203 11.00 2.84 21.25
N THR A 204 9.82 2.52 20.72
CA THR A 204 8.62 2.27 21.53
C THR A 204 8.65 0.85 22.13
N LYS A 205 7.57 0.45 22.80
CA LYS A 205 7.36 -0.92 23.32
C LYS A 205 6.97 -1.94 22.25
N VAL A 206 6.97 -1.55 20.97
CA VAL A 206 6.65 -2.46 19.86
C VAL A 206 7.52 -3.71 19.90
N LYS A 207 6.88 -4.88 19.74
CA LYS A 207 7.52 -6.18 19.63
C LYS A 207 7.75 -6.59 18.18
N SER A 208 6.94 -6.09 17.26
CA SER A 208 7.05 -6.38 15.82
C SER A 208 6.51 -5.23 14.97
N ILE A 209 7.30 -4.82 14.00
CA ILE A 209 6.95 -3.84 12.98
C ILE A 209 6.79 -4.59 11.65
N ASP A 210 5.54 -4.89 11.28
CA ASP A 210 5.22 -5.42 9.96
C ASP A 210 5.16 -4.27 8.94
N ILE A 211 5.57 -4.51 7.70
CA ILE A 211 5.58 -3.55 6.61
C ILE A 211 4.83 -4.12 5.41
N ILE A 212 3.89 -3.36 4.87
CA ILE A 212 3.29 -3.59 3.55
C ILE A 212 3.59 -2.38 2.68
N ALA A 213 4.27 -2.59 1.57
CA ALA A 213 4.58 -1.55 0.62
C ALA A 213 3.99 -1.91 -0.74
N HIS A 214 3.40 -0.92 -1.42
CA HIS A 214 2.76 -1.13 -2.72
C HIS A 214 3.45 -0.33 -3.81
N SER A 215 3.66 -0.95 -4.98
CA SER A 215 4.12 -0.26 -6.19
C SER A 215 5.41 0.53 -5.93
N MET A 216 5.44 1.82 -6.24
CA MET A 216 6.59 2.70 -5.98
C MET A 216 6.93 2.86 -4.48
N GLY A 217 5.99 2.58 -3.56
CA GLY A 217 6.28 2.53 -2.12
C GLY A 217 7.26 1.41 -1.73
N THR A 218 7.36 0.36 -2.56
CA THR A 218 8.34 -0.71 -2.36
C THR A 218 9.77 -0.21 -2.54
N TRP A 219 10.00 0.76 -3.45
CA TRP A 219 11.29 1.43 -3.62
C TRP A 219 11.70 2.16 -2.34
N VAL A 220 10.80 2.98 -1.80
CA VAL A 220 11.04 3.75 -0.55
C VAL A 220 11.38 2.80 0.60
N THR A 221 10.62 1.71 0.71
CA THR A 221 10.81 0.68 1.72
C THR A 221 12.17 -0.01 1.58
N MET A 222 12.52 -0.48 0.38
CA MET A 222 13.81 -1.16 0.16
C MET A 222 15.00 -0.24 0.37
N GLU A 223 14.92 1.05 0.01
CA GLU A 223 15.98 2.00 0.31
C GLU A 223 16.11 2.25 1.82
N ALA A 224 15.01 2.43 2.56
CA ALA A 224 15.05 2.57 4.02
C ALA A 224 15.66 1.33 4.71
N LEU A 225 15.23 0.13 4.33
CA LEU A 225 15.78 -1.14 4.86
C LEU A 225 17.27 -1.30 4.49
N ARG A 226 17.66 -0.92 3.27
CA ARG A 226 19.06 -0.92 2.84
C ARG A 226 19.91 0.05 3.68
N GLN A 227 19.39 1.23 4.04
CA GLN A 227 20.09 2.19 4.90
C GLN A 227 20.23 1.70 6.35
N LEU A 228 19.19 1.06 6.88
CA LEU A 228 19.25 0.34 8.16
C LEU A 228 20.36 -0.72 8.15
N ALA A 229 20.47 -1.49 7.06
CA ALA A 229 21.54 -2.48 6.91
C ALA A 229 22.94 -1.85 6.82
N ILE A 230 23.09 -0.73 6.10
CA ILE A 230 24.35 0.01 5.99
C ILE A 230 24.86 0.49 7.35
N THR A 231 23.94 0.86 8.24
CA THR A 231 24.24 1.41 9.57
C THR A 231 24.34 0.33 10.66
N GLY A 232 24.17 -0.95 10.30
CA GLY A 232 24.31 -2.09 11.22
C GLY A 232 23.06 -2.43 12.03
N ASP A 233 21.90 -1.86 11.69
CA ASP A 233 20.62 -2.07 12.39
C ASP A 233 19.54 -2.59 11.43
N ARG A 234 19.93 -3.57 10.60
CA ARG A 234 19.11 -4.05 9.46
C ARG A 234 17.71 -4.54 9.86
N ASP A 235 17.59 -5.09 11.08
CA ASP A 235 16.36 -5.71 11.59
C ASP A 235 15.74 -4.92 12.76
N LEU A 236 16.13 -3.64 12.96
CA LEU A 236 15.60 -2.75 14.01
C LEU A 236 15.69 -3.37 15.41
N ASP A 237 16.89 -3.79 15.81
CA ASP A 237 17.15 -4.57 17.04
C ASP A 237 16.27 -5.84 17.16
N GLY A 238 16.00 -6.50 16.03
CA GLY A 238 15.18 -7.72 15.95
C GLY A 238 13.67 -7.47 15.94
N LYS A 239 13.22 -6.21 15.89
CA LYS A 239 11.80 -5.82 15.86
C LYS A 239 11.21 -5.77 14.46
N LEU A 240 12.02 -5.87 13.40
CA LEU A 240 11.51 -5.99 12.04
C LEU A 240 10.70 -7.28 11.90
N GLY A 241 9.41 -7.12 11.61
CA GLY A 241 8.43 -8.19 11.43
C GLY A 241 8.42 -8.68 9.99
N ARG A 242 7.21 -8.88 9.45
CA ARG A 242 7.04 -9.28 8.05
C ARG A 242 7.21 -8.08 7.12
N VAL A 243 7.85 -8.29 5.99
CA VAL A 243 7.94 -7.29 4.92
C VAL A 243 7.27 -7.86 3.67
N VAL A 244 6.20 -7.19 3.21
CA VAL A 244 5.47 -7.54 2.00
C VAL A 244 5.66 -6.42 0.99
N LEU A 245 6.24 -6.73 -0.17
CA LEU A 245 6.40 -5.82 -1.30
C LEU A 245 5.42 -6.24 -2.41
N ALA A 246 4.33 -5.49 -2.55
CA ALA A 246 3.25 -5.80 -3.48
C ALA A 246 3.42 -5.06 -4.81
N SER A 247 3.39 -5.80 -5.92
CA SER A 247 3.61 -5.31 -7.29
C SER A 247 4.79 -4.33 -7.39
N PRO A 248 6.02 -4.71 -7.00
CA PRO A 248 7.09 -3.73 -6.80
C PRO A 248 7.48 -3.00 -8.09
N ASP A 249 7.40 -1.67 -8.08
CA ASP A 249 7.95 -0.79 -9.12
C ASP A 249 9.41 -0.47 -8.81
N ILE A 250 10.25 -1.51 -8.88
CA ILE A 250 11.71 -1.44 -8.71
C ILE A 250 12.33 -2.09 -9.93
N ASP A 251 13.35 -1.45 -10.51
CA ASP A 251 14.18 -2.09 -11.52
C ASP A 251 14.82 -3.37 -10.96
N VAL A 252 14.76 -4.47 -11.71
CA VAL A 252 15.24 -5.78 -11.23
C VAL A 252 16.71 -5.76 -10.81
N ASP A 253 17.58 -5.07 -11.55
CA ASP A 253 19.01 -5.00 -11.21
C ASP A 253 19.23 -4.12 -9.98
N VAL A 254 18.44 -3.07 -9.82
CA VAL A 254 18.48 -2.27 -8.59
C VAL A 254 18.01 -3.08 -7.38
N PHE A 255 16.92 -3.82 -7.48
CA PHE A 255 16.46 -4.69 -6.39
C PHE A 255 17.53 -5.71 -5.99
N LYS A 256 18.16 -6.36 -6.97
CA LYS A 256 19.28 -7.28 -6.72
C LYS A 256 20.43 -6.58 -6.00
N LYS A 257 20.82 -5.37 -6.42
CA LYS A 257 21.85 -4.57 -5.73
C LYS A 257 21.44 -4.17 -4.32
N GLN A 258 20.17 -3.85 -4.09
CA GLN A 258 19.63 -3.56 -2.76
C GLN A 258 19.74 -4.80 -1.86
N MET A 259 19.31 -5.97 -2.34
CA MET A 259 19.42 -7.23 -1.59
C MET A 259 20.87 -7.66 -1.35
N ILE A 260 21.78 -7.47 -2.30
CA ILE A 260 23.23 -7.71 -2.07
C ILE A 260 23.74 -6.84 -0.92
N ARG A 261 23.28 -5.58 -0.83
CA ARG A 261 23.70 -4.66 0.22
C ARG A 261 23.02 -4.94 1.56
N TYR A 262 21.74 -5.34 1.54
CA TYR A 262 20.98 -5.71 2.72
C TYR A 262 21.44 -7.05 3.32
N GLY A 263 21.80 -8.01 2.45
CA GLY A 263 22.09 -9.39 2.80
C GLY A 263 20.84 -10.28 2.73
N LYS A 264 20.96 -11.54 3.18
CA LYS A 264 19.79 -12.42 3.33
C LYS A 264 19.02 -12.01 4.59
N PRO A 265 17.72 -11.70 4.48
CA PRO A 265 16.88 -11.41 5.66
C PRO A 265 16.81 -12.61 6.61
N ASP A 266 16.72 -12.34 7.91
CA ASP A 266 16.47 -13.41 8.90
C ASP A 266 15.06 -13.99 8.75
N ARG A 267 14.12 -13.16 8.30
CA ARG A 267 12.78 -13.56 7.83
C ARG A 267 12.63 -13.14 6.38
N PRO A 268 12.43 -14.08 5.44
CA PRO A 268 12.30 -13.75 4.02
C PRO A 268 11.25 -12.66 3.77
N PHE A 269 11.62 -11.66 2.95
CA PHE A 269 10.63 -10.71 2.44
C PHE A 269 9.69 -11.42 1.47
N VAL A 270 8.41 -11.05 1.47
CA VAL A 270 7.41 -11.60 0.57
C VAL A 270 7.22 -10.63 -0.59
N ILE A 271 7.47 -11.08 -1.80
CA ILE A 271 7.32 -10.33 -3.04
C ILE A 271 6.08 -10.83 -3.75
N LEU A 272 5.10 -9.95 -3.99
CA LEU A 272 3.88 -10.31 -4.72
C LEU A 272 3.99 -9.80 -6.16
N LEU A 273 4.08 -10.72 -7.13
CA LEU A 273 4.16 -10.39 -8.55
C LEU A 273 2.78 -10.29 -9.18
N SER A 274 2.65 -9.45 -10.21
CA SER A 274 1.46 -9.32 -11.04
C SER A 274 1.90 -8.96 -12.46
N ALA A 275 2.15 -9.95 -13.32
CA ALA A 275 2.72 -9.73 -14.66
C ALA A 275 1.70 -9.13 -15.66
N ASP A 276 0.40 -9.22 -15.37
CA ASP A 276 -0.67 -8.58 -16.15
C ASP A 276 -0.98 -7.14 -15.69
N ASP A 277 -0.12 -6.58 -14.85
CA ASP A 277 -0.25 -5.25 -14.27
C ASP A 277 0.00 -4.14 -15.29
N ARG A 278 -1.06 -3.38 -15.56
CA ARG A 278 -1.04 -2.33 -16.58
C ARG A 278 -0.30 -1.07 -16.13
N ALA A 279 -0.19 -0.84 -14.81
CA ALA A 279 0.52 0.32 -14.27
C ALA A 279 2.04 0.11 -14.37
N LEU A 280 2.51 -1.11 -14.10
CA LEU A 280 3.93 -1.45 -14.25
C LEU A 280 4.40 -1.35 -15.71
N ARG A 281 3.56 -1.71 -16.68
CA ARG A 281 3.86 -1.53 -18.11
C ARG A 281 4.04 -0.06 -18.51
N LEU A 282 3.35 0.87 -17.84
CA LEU A 282 3.57 2.31 -18.06
C LEU A 282 4.89 2.77 -17.43
N SER A 283 5.21 2.25 -16.23
CA SER A 283 6.47 2.55 -15.54
C SER A 283 7.71 2.06 -16.31
N SER A 284 7.64 0.87 -16.91
CA SER A 284 8.73 0.27 -17.68
C SER A 284 9.00 1.06 -18.96
N LEU A 285 7.94 1.45 -19.69
CA LEU A 285 8.03 2.34 -20.85
C LEU A 285 8.74 3.67 -20.50
N LEU A 286 8.34 4.29 -19.39
CA LEU A 286 8.94 5.56 -18.94
C LEU A 286 10.37 5.40 -18.39
N SER A 287 10.78 4.18 -18.07
CA SER A 287 12.09 3.88 -17.46
C SER A 287 13.05 3.16 -18.41
N GLY A 288 12.76 3.15 -19.73
CA GLY A 288 13.65 2.61 -20.75
C GLY A 288 13.56 1.10 -20.95
N ASP A 289 12.36 0.52 -20.80
CA ASP A 289 12.03 -0.89 -21.11
C ASP A 289 12.84 -1.93 -20.33
N LYS A 290 13.31 -1.58 -19.12
CA LYS A 290 13.89 -2.55 -18.18
C LYS A 290 12.79 -3.23 -17.37
N PRO A 291 12.91 -4.54 -17.10
CA PRO A 291 11.91 -5.26 -16.33
C PRO A 291 11.82 -4.72 -14.91
N ARG A 292 10.58 -4.57 -14.42
CA ARG A 292 10.30 -4.30 -13.02
C ARG A 292 10.15 -5.59 -12.26
N VAL A 293 10.52 -5.59 -10.98
CA VAL A 293 10.39 -6.77 -10.11
C VAL A 293 8.96 -7.30 -10.16
N GLY A 294 7.94 -6.44 -10.06
CA GLY A 294 6.52 -6.86 -10.08
C GLY A 294 6.03 -7.53 -11.36
N ASP A 295 6.74 -7.36 -12.49
CA ASP A 295 6.45 -7.96 -13.80
C ASP A 295 7.61 -8.88 -14.26
N TYR A 296 8.45 -9.34 -13.31
CA TYR A 296 9.62 -10.12 -13.68
C TYR A 296 9.29 -11.60 -13.80
N GLY A 297 9.32 -12.12 -15.03
CA GLY A 297 8.98 -13.51 -15.34
C GLY A 297 9.94 -14.59 -14.81
N ASN A 298 10.97 -14.24 -14.04
CA ASN A 298 11.89 -15.21 -13.43
C ASN A 298 11.90 -15.08 -11.90
N ALA A 299 10.87 -15.65 -11.27
CA ALA A 299 10.73 -15.67 -9.81
C ALA A 299 11.89 -16.38 -9.08
N ALA A 300 12.50 -17.40 -9.69
CA ALA A 300 13.62 -18.13 -9.09
C ALA A 300 14.89 -17.28 -8.94
N ASP A 301 15.16 -16.41 -9.92
CA ASP A 301 16.26 -15.45 -9.85
C ASP A 301 16.06 -14.47 -8.69
N ILE A 302 14.84 -13.94 -8.50
CA ILE A 302 14.52 -13.07 -7.37
C ILE A 302 14.62 -13.82 -6.03
N ALA A 303 14.04 -15.02 -5.94
CA ALA A 303 14.06 -15.84 -4.73
C ALA A 303 15.48 -16.23 -4.30
N SER A 304 16.44 -16.32 -5.22
CA SER A 304 17.85 -16.62 -4.92
C SER A 304 18.50 -15.62 -3.94
N TYR A 305 17.92 -14.42 -3.79
CA TYR A 305 18.36 -13.38 -2.85
C TYR A 305 17.78 -13.54 -1.43
N GLY A 306 17.13 -14.66 -1.12
CA GLY A 306 16.60 -14.95 0.22
C GLY A 306 15.21 -14.37 0.47
N VAL A 307 14.42 -14.20 -0.58
CA VAL A 307 13.02 -13.74 -0.51
C VAL A 307 12.08 -14.84 -0.96
N VAL A 308 10.81 -14.73 -0.57
CA VAL A 308 9.70 -15.56 -1.05
C VAL A 308 8.97 -14.76 -2.12
N VAL A 309 8.72 -15.37 -3.27
CA VAL A 309 8.03 -14.74 -4.40
C VAL A 309 6.71 -15.47 -4.61
N ALA A 310 5.60 -14.75 -4.51
CA ALA A 310 4.27 -15.26 -4.84
C ALA A 310 3.80 -14.60 -6.14
N ASP A 311 3.64 -15.40 -7.18
CA ASP A 311 3.10 -14.95 -8.47
C ASP A 311 1.57 -14.96 -8.45
N LEU A 312 0.97 -13.79 -8.62
CA LEU A 312 -0.47 -13.56 -8.62
C LEU A 312 -1.02 -13.24 -10.02
N SER A 313 -0.24 -13.44 -11.08
CA SER A 313 -0.60 -13.07 -12.45
C SER A 313 -1.88 -13.76 -12.94
N GLN A 314 -2.17 -14.96 -12.46
CA GLN A 314 -3.39 -15.71 -12.81
C GLN A 314 -4.61 -15.35 -11.95
N ILE A 315 -4.46 -14.47 -10.96
CA ILE A 315 -5.54 -14.03 -10.09
C ILE A 315 -6.16 -12.75 -10.65
N LYS A 316 -7.50 -12.69 -10.70
CA LYS A 316 -8.22 -11.48 -11.06
C LYS A 316 -8.20 -10.46 -9.91
N GLY A 317 -7.82 -9.22 -10.22
CA GLY A 317 -7.97 -8.09 -9.31
C GLY A 317 -9.40 -7.53 -9.30
N GLY A 318 -9.72 -6.74 -8.28
CA GLY A 318 -10.92 -5.89 -8.25
C GLY A 318 -10.74 -4.58 -9.03
N ASP A 319 -9.50 -4.17 -9.27
CA ASP A 319 -9.16 -2.92 -9.95
C ASP A 319 -8.93 -3.09 -11.46
N ARG A 320 -9.23 -2.04 -12.25
CA ARG A 320 -9.12 -2.06 -13.72
C ARG A 320 -7.68 -2.21 -14.24
N LEU A 321 -6.69 -2.00 -13.37
CA LEU A 321 -5.27 -2.05 -13.71
C LEU A 321 -4.60 -3.37 -13.28
N ASN A 322 -5.30 -4.22 -12.51
CA ASN A 322 -4.75 -5.43 -11.91
C ASN A 322 -3.50 -5.14 -11.04
N HIS A 323 -3.46 -3.95 -10.43
CA HIS A 323 -2.27 -3.41 -9.74
C HIS A 323 -2.35 -3.54 -8.21
N ALA A 324 -3.56 -3.66 -7.65
CA ALA A 324 -3.78 -3.70 -6.20
C ALA A 324 -4.42 -5.03 -5.73
N LYS A 325 -4.20 -6.11 -6.48
CA LYS A 325 -4.78 -7.45 -6.22
C LYS A 325 -4.64 -7.92 -4.78
N PHE A 326 -3.50 -7.64 -4.13
CA PHE A 326 -3.22 -8.03 -2.75
C PHE A 326 -4.23 -7.46 -1.73
N ALA A 327 -4.81 -6.30 -2.03
CA ALA A 327 -5.75 -5.58 -1.18
C ALA A 327 -7.18 -5.59 -1.72
N ASP A 328 -7.39 -5.81 -3.02
CA ASP A 328 -8.72 -5.76 -3.66
C ASP A 328 -9.35 -7.14 -3.91
N ASN A 329 -8.56 -8.23 -3.78
CA ASN A 329 -9.07 -9.58 -3.92
C ASN A 329 -9.36 -10.19 -2.53
N PRO A 330 -10.63 -10.52 -2.19
CA PRO A 330 -10.99 -10.99 -0.86
C PRO A 330 -10.22 -12.23 -0.39
N PHE A 331 -9.89 -13.15 -1.31
CA PHE A 331 -9.10 -14.34 -0.98
C PHE A 331 -7.67 -13.95 -0.58
N LEU A 332 -7.03 -13.06 -1.33
CA LEU A 332 -5.67 -12.60 -1.01
C LEU A 332 -5.63 -11.77 0.28
N VAL A 333 -6.64 -10.94 0.51
CA VAL A 333 -6.77 -10.16 1.74
C VAL A 333 -6.90 -11.07 2.95
N GLN A 334 -7.74 -12.11 2.87
CA GLN A 334 -7.87 -13.07 3.96
C GLN A 334 -6.61 -13.92 4.17
N LEU A 335 -5.92 -14.30 3.08
CA LEU A 335 -4.63 -14.98 3.17
C LEU A 335 -3.57 -14.10 3.85
N LEU A 336 -3.52 -12.82 3.49
CA LEU A 336 -2.68 -11.81 4.11
C LEU A 336 -3.05 -11.60 5.59
N GLY A 337 -4.34 -11.53 5.93
CA GLY A 337 -4.77 -11.38 7.32
C GLY A 337 -4.39 -12.58 8.19
N ASN A 338 -4.60 -13.80 7.71
CA ASN A 338 -4.14 -15.01 8.40
C ASN A 338 -2.63 -14.99 8.66
N ARG A 339 -1.87 -14.43 7.72
CA ARG A 339 -0.42 -14.26 7.83
C ARG A 339 -0.03 -13.22 8.86
N LEU A 340 -0.63 -12.04 8.79
CA LEU A 340 -0.31 -10.92 9.69
C LEU A 340 -0.73 -11.19 11.14
N ARG A 341 -1.84 -11.90 11.35
CA ARG A 341 -2.32 -12.29 12.68
C ARG A 341 -1.43 -13.34 13.36
N ALA A 342 -0.75 -14.19 12.60
CA ALA A 342 0.15 -15.17 13.17
C ALA A 342 1.41 -14.50 13.75
N PRO A 343 1.88 -14.83 14.96
CA PRO A 343 3.15 -14.30 15.48
C PRO A 343 4.31 -14.61 14.53
N ALA A 344 5.17 -13.62 14.24
CA ALA A 344 6.25 -13.75 13.26
C ALA A 344 7.30 -14.83 13.63
N GLY A 345 7.39 -15.21 14.91
CA GLY A 345 8.26 -16.30 15.37
C GLY A 345 7.64 -17.70 15.36
N LEU A 346 6.36 -17.84 15.03
CA LEU A 346 5.61 -19.12 15.11
C LEU A 346 4.97 -19.53 13.77
N ALA A 347 4.91 -18.64 12.78
CA ALA A 347 4.38 -18.96 11.47
C ALA A 347 5.50 -19.47 10.55
N SER A 348 5.29 -20.60 9.87
CA SER A 348 6.12 -20.97 8.70
C SER A 348 5.94 -19.91 7.62
N ASP A 349 6.99 -19.37 7.01
CA ASP A 349 6.83 -18.30 6.01
C ASP A 349 6.04 -18.72 4.74
N GLU A 350 5.90 -20.04 4.51
CA GLU A 350 5.13 -20.62 3.41
C GLU A 350 3.71 -21.04 3.85
N PRO A 351 2.65 -20.67 3.11
CA PRO A 351 1.28 -21.14 3.38
C PRO A 351 1.14 -22.61 2.99
N THR A 352 0.54 -23.38 3.89
CA THR A 352 0.29 -24.81 3.66
C THR A 352 -0.92 -24.99 2.74
N GLN A 353 -0.90 -26.02 1.88
CA GLN A 353 -2.04 -26.35 1.01
C GLN A 353 -3.34 -26.47 1.82
N GLY A 354 -3.31 -27.10 3.00
CA GLY A 354 -4.49 -27.23 3.86
C GLY A 354 -5.06 -25.91 4.39
N GLN A 355 -4.21 -24.91 4.71
CA GLN A 355 -4.68 -23.57 5.08
C GLN A 355 -5.41 -22.90 3.92
N ILE A 356 -4.90 -23.09 2.70
CA ILE A 356 -5.45 -22.48 1.49
C ILE A 356 -6.74 -23.19 1.06
N ASP A 357 -6.78 -24.52 1.11
CA ASP A 357 -7.99 -25.30 0.82
C ASP A 357 -9.12 -24.97 1.81
N ASN A 358 -8.78 -24.77 3.09
CA ASN A 358 -9.75 -24.34 4.11
C ASN A 358 -10.26 -22.92 3.83
N LEU A 359 -9.38 -22.02 3.39
CA LEU A 359 -9.77 -20.67 3.03
C LEU A 359 -10.65 -20.63 1.77
N GLY A 360 -10.28 -21.41 0.75
CA GLY A 360 -11.03 -21.57 -0.50
C GLY A 360 -12.43 -22.16 -0.25
N ARG A 361 -12.55 -23.18 0.63
CA ARG A 361 -13.85 -23.73 1.04
C ARG A 361 -14.68 -22.76 1.86
N GLY A 362 -14.07 -21.97 2.75
CA GLY A 362 -14.75 -20.97 3.58
C GLY A 362 -15.32 -19.80 2.78
N LEU A 363 -14.68 -19.44 1.66
CA LEU A 363 -15.15 -18.45 0.69
C LEU A 363 -16.08 -19.05 -0.40
N GLY A 364 -16.42 -20.34 -0.27
CA GLY A 364 -17.12 -21.13 -1.28
C GLY A 364 -18.37 -20.45 -1.85
N LYS A 365 -18.43 -20.42 -3.19
CA LYS A 365 -19.45 -19.84 -4.11
C LYS A 365 -19.19 -18.46 -4.72
N ALA A 366 -18.13 -17.72 -4.36
CA ALA A 366 -17.93 -16.36 -4.88
C ALA A 366 -16.94 -16.21 -6.06
N VAL A 367 -16.08 -17.19 -6.36
CA VAL A 367 -15.07 -17.04 -7.43
C VAL A 367 -15.02 -18.29 -8.31
N GLY A 368 -15.78 -18.28 -9.40
CA GLY A 368 -15.79 -19.33 -10.43
C GLY A 368 -14.57 -19.35 -11.34
N SER A 369 -13.37 -19.07 -10.82
CA SER A 369 -12.13 -19.19 -11.60
C SER A 369 -11.07 -19.90 -10.78
N VAL A 370 -10.64 -21.06 -11.28
CA VAL A 370 -9.41 -21.71 -10.84
C VAL A 370 -8.27 -20.73 -11.10
N ALA A 371 -7.66 -20.20 -10.04
CA ALA A 371 -6.49 -19.35 -10.15
C ALA A 371 -5.30 -20.04 -9.47
N GLU A 372 -4.17 -20.12 -10.16
CA GLU A 372 -2.95 -20.70 -9.62
C GLU A 372 -2.10 -19.60 -8.97
N ILE A 373 -1.66 -19.84 -7.73
CA ILE A 373 -0.61 -19.04 -7.09
C ILE A 373 0.66 -19.88 -7.12
N ILE A 374 1.70 -19.36 -7.75
CA ILE A 374 3.02 -20.01 -7.76
C ILE A 374 3.88 -19.32 -6.70
N ILE A 375 4.23 -20.05 -5.65
CA ILE A 375 5.14 -19.58 -4.60
C ILE A 375 6.51 -20.16 -4.86
N THR A 376 7.47 -19.29 -5.15
CA THR A 376 8.88 -19.63 -5.33
C THR A 376 9.67 -19.16 -4.11
N THR A 377 10.35 -20.09 -3.46
CA THR A 377 11.24 -19.82 -2.32
C THR A 377 12.68 -20.18 -2.69
N PRO A 378 13.69 -19.82 -1.88
CA PRO A 378 15.09 -20.08 -2.23
C PRO A 378 15.41 -21.57 -2.44
N PHE A 379 14.57 -22.48 -1.93
CA PHE A 379 14.82 -23.92 -1.94
C PHE A 379 13.74 -24.74 -2.66
N LYS A 380 12.58 -24.15 -2.99
CA LYS A 380 11.44 -24.89 -3.51
C LYS A 380 10.49 -24.02 -4.34
N VAL A 381 9.79 -24.65 -5.28
CA VAL A 381 8.61 -24.08 -5.94
C VAL A 381 7.37 -24.83 -5.47
N LEU A 382 6.33 -24.10 -5.09
CA LEU A 382 5.02 -24.59 -4.70
C LEU A 382 3.98 -24.03 -5.67
N THR A 383 3.26 -24.92 -6.35
CA THR A 383 2.04 -24.55 -7.08
C THR A 383 0.86 -24.76 -6.15
N ILE A 384 0.06 -23.71 -5.98
CA ILE A 384 -1.18 -23.75 -5.22
C ILE A 384 -2.33 -23.45 -6.17
N ALA A 385 -3.19 -24.44 -6.40
CA ALA A 385 -4.45 -24.22 -7.09
C ALA A 385 -5.48 -23.67 -6.09
N THR A 386 -6.03 -22.49 -6.36
CA THR A 386 -7.28 -22.04 -5.70
C THR A 386 -8.44 -22.66 -6.48
N GLY A 387 -9.03 -23.74 -5.96
CA GLY A 387 -10.07 -24.49 -6.69
C GLY A 387 -11.13 -25.09 -5.78
N GLY A 388 -12.40 -24.86 -6.14
CA GLY A 388 -13.60 -25.40 -5.48
C GLY A 388 -14.84 -24.58 -5.78
#